data_AF-M1DSL8-F1
#
_entry.id   AF-M1DSL8-F1
#
_cell.length_a   1.000
_cell.length_b   1.000
_cell.length_c   1.000
_cell.angle_alpha   90.00
_cell.angle_beta   90.00
_cell.angle_gamma   90.00
#
_symmetry.space_group_name_H-M   'P 1'
#
loop_
_entity.id
_entity.type
_entity.pdbx_description
1 polymer ?
#
loop_
_entity_poly.entity_id
_entity_poly.type
_entity_poly.pdbx_seq_one_letter_code
_entity_poly.pdbx_strand_id
1 'polypeptide(L)'
;MTYAISKGSALKAPKVPNGEPYVLNKSLLGTNYDIYVHSYLSYGQLAARTEIFKASGNSSSSPCILGGYSGYYTYNGVDYKASSPKQGSSLKKCSTLAKKALKIKAPCKHKKCTFGGIWMVEVGIIDPKKPFGRAKPIQYLYAAKLAFNTKVKDIKSVFPNIDERNIPFICMDLVYEYTLLADGFGLNMVSEFIARGQCSKWWFGLKKGVNRDQLGSVMTYEVVGIQVGVIFMIPCVPC
;
A
#
# COMPACT_ATOMS: atom_id res chain seq x y z
N MET A 1 -0.30 -1.92 9.32
CA MET A 1 -1.72 -2.18 9.66
C MET A 1 -1.86 -2.15 11.16
N THR A 2 -2.84 -1.40 11.66
CA THR A 2 -3.02 -1.18 13.10
C THR A 2 -4.50 -1.01 13.43
N TYR A 3 -4.99 -1.67 14.48
CA TYR A 3 -6.36 -1.53 14.96
C TYR A 3 -6.51 -2.10 16.38
N ALA A 4 -7.51 -1.62 17.14
CA ALA A 4 -7.82 -2.15 18.45
C ALA A 4 -8.44 -3.56 18.34
N ILE A 5 -8.09 -4.44 19.28
CA ILE A 5 -8.59 -5.81 19.37
C ILE A 5 -9.16 -6.09 20.76
N SER A 6 -10.01 -7.11 20.86
CA SER A 6 -10.53 -7.56 22.16
C SER A 6 -9.41 -8.18 23.00
N LYS A 7 -9.53 -8.09 24.33
CA LYS A 7 -8.65 -8.81 25.27
C LYS A 7 -8.56 -10.31 24.95
N GLY A 8 -9.69 -10.93 24.60
CA GLY A 8 -9.74 -12.35 24.22
C GLY A 8 -8.97 -12.68 22.95
N SER A 9 -8.89 -11.74 22.00
CA SER A 9 -8.05 -11.86 20.79
C SER A 9 -6.59 -11.61 21.10
N ALA A 10 -6.29 -10.63 21.96
CA ALA A 10 -4.93 -10.30 22.39
C ALA A 10 -4.24 -11.47 23.10
N LEU A 11 -4.97 -12.18 23.97
CA LEU A 11 -4.46 -13.36 24.68
C LEU A 11 -4.12 -14.53 23.74
N LYS A 12 -4.69 -14.57 22.53
CA LYS A 12 -4.43 -15.60 21.52
C LYS A 12 -3.31 -15.21 20.55
N ALA A 13 -2.69 -14.04 20.75
CA ALA A 13 -1.65 -13.57 19.86
C ALA A 13 -0.41 -14.48 19.91
N PRO A 14 0.15 -14.88 18.75
CA PRO A 14 1.40 -15.62 18.71
C PRO A 14 2.53 -14.81 19.34
N LYS A 15 3.37 -15.48 20.14
CA LYS A 15 4.63 -14.91 20.62
C LYS A 15 5.66 -14.95 19.49
N VAL A 16 6.32 -13.82 19.25
CA VAL A 16 7.38 -13.70 18.25
C VAL A 16 8.72 -13.59 19.00
N PRO A 17 9.59 -14.62 18.97
CA PRO A 17 10.81 -14.63 19.79
C PRO A 17 11.81 -13.53 19.43
N ASN A 18 11.93 -13.19 18.14
CA ASN A 18 12.95 -12.27 17.61
C ASN A 18 12.33 -11.18 16.72
N GLY A 19 11.20 -10.60 17.12
CA GLY A 19 10.54 -9.57 16.32
C GLY A 19 9.59 -8.70 17.14
N GLU A 20 9.02 -7.69 16.48
CA GLU A 20 8.02 -6.85 17.13
C GLU A 20 6.77 -7.66 17.49
N PRO A 21 6.23 -7.49 18.71
CA PRO A 21 5.02 -8.18 19.10
C PRO A 21 3.84 -7.71 18.26
N TYR A 22 2.94 -8.64 17.93
CA TYR A 22 1.71 -8.31 17.20
C TYR A 22 0.73 -7.45 17.99
N VAL A 23 0.86 -7.39 19.31
CA VAL A 23 -0.07 -6.67 20.19
C VAL A 23 0.71 -5.70 21.07
N LEU A 24 0.34 -4.43 21.00
CA LEU A 24 0.81 -3.38 21.90
C LEU A 24 -0.32 -2.99 22.85
N ASN A 25 -0.03 -2.97 24.14
CA ASN A 25 -0.93 -2.39 25.12
C ASN A 25 -0.65 -0.88 25.23
N LYS A 26 -1.68 -0.05 25.06
CA LYS A 26 -1.57 1.41 25.16
C LYS A 26 -2.76 1.99 25.90
N SER A 27 -2.49 2.93 26.82
CA SER A 27 -3.52 3.73 27.47
C SER A 27 -3.73 5.03 26.72
N LEU A 28 -4.95 5.31 26.29
CA LEU A 28 -5.34 6.54 25.61
C LEU A 28 -6.51 7.15 26.38
N LEU A 29 -6.33 8.37 26.87
CA LEU A 29 -7.36 9.11 27.64
C LEU A 29 -7.95 8.29 28.80
N GLY A 30 -7.09 7.57 29.54
CA GLY A 30 -7.50 6.75 30.68
C GLY A 30 -8.13 5.39 30.31
N THR A 31 -8.25 5.07 29.02
CA THR A 31 -8.76 3.78 28.55
C THR A 31 -7.63 2.93 27.99
N ASN A 32 -7.51 1.69 28.47
CA ASN A 32 -6.48 0.75 28.01
C ASN A 32 -6.98 -0.03 26.78
N TYR A 33 -6.18 0.01 25.72
CA TYR A 33 -6.42 -0.69 24.46
C TYR A 33 -5.33 -1.73 24.22
N ASP A 34 -5.75 -2.92 23.80
CA ASP A 34 -4.87 -3.87 23.13
C ASP A 34 -4.95 -3.58 21.64
N ILE A 35 -3.81 -3.21 21.06
CA ILE A 35 -3.73 -2.73 19.68
C ILE A 35 -2.93 -3.75 18.88
N TYR A 36 -3.57 -4.37 17.88
CA TYR A 36 -2.83 -5.14 16.88
C TYR A 36 -1.99 -4.18 16.04
N VAL A 37 -0.70 -4.48 15.87
CA VAL A 37 0.23 -3.71 15.04
C VAL A 37 1.07 -4.66 14.21
N HIS A 38 1.15 -4.38 12.91
CA HIS A 38 2.15 -5.01 12.05
C HIS A 38 2.58 -4.08 10.91
N SER A 39 3.88 -3.98 10.70
CA SER A 39 4.48 -3.26 9.57
C SER A 39 4.96 -4.26 8.51
N TYR A 40 4.45 -4.14 7.29
CA TYR A 40 4.80 -5.02 6.18
C TYR A 40 5.95 -4.40 5.38
N LEU A 41 7.19 -4.66 5.80
CA LEU A 41 8.38 -4.16 5.11
C LEU A 41 8.39 -4.62 3.65
N SER A 42 8.79 -3.74 2.74
CA SER A 42 8.80 -3.94 1.28
C SER A 42 7.42 -3.98 0.60
N TYR A 43 6.34 -3.74 1.34
CA TYR A 43 4.96 -3.70 0.82
C TYR A 43 4.36 -2.28 0.81
N GLY A 44 5.19 -1.24 0.99
CA GLY A 44 4.78 0.14 0.66
C GLY A 44 4.70 0.33 -0.86
N GLN A 45 3.89 1.28 -1.35
CA GLN A 45 3.58 1.43 -2.79
C GLN A 45 4.82 1.35 -3.71
N LEU A 46 5.85 2.16 -3.42
CA LEU A 46 7.08 2.21 -4.23
C LEU A 46 7.92 0.92 -4.11
N ALA A 47 7.99 0.34 -2.92
CA ALA A 47 8.69 -0.91 -2.69
C ALA A 47 7.97 -2.10 -3.37
N ALA A 48 6.63 -2.09 -3.36
CA ALA A 48 5.81 -3.11 -3.96
C ALA A 48 6.01 -3.21 -5.48
N ARG A 49 6.26 -2.08 -6.17
CA ARG A 49 6.66 -2.09 -7.58
C ARG A 49 7.90 -2.96 -7.80
N THR A 50 8.91 -2.86 -6.92
CA THR A 50 10.12 -3.70 -7.01
C THR A 50 9.82 -5.18 -6.80
N GLU A 51 8.95 -5.52 -5.84
CA GLU A 51 8.57 -6.91 -5.58
C GLU A 51 7.78 -7.51 -6.75
N ILE A 52 6.97 -6.72 -7.44
CA ILE A 52 6.27 -7.14 -8.67
C ILE A 52 7.27 -7.40 -9.81
N PHE A 53 8.29 -6.55 -9.99
CA PHE A 53 9.35 -6.80 -10.97
C PHE A 53 10.15 -8.07 -10.64
N LYS A 54 10.54 -8.26 -9.39
CA LYS A 54 11.22 -9.48 -8.94
C LYS A 54 10.35 -10.73 -9.16
N ALA A 55 9.05 -10.63 -8.90
CA ALA A 55 8.09 -11.72 -9.13
C ALA A 55 8.02 -12.14 -10.62
N SER A 56 8.32 -11.23 -11.55
CA SER A 56 8.42 -11.50 -12.99
C SER A 56 9.77 -12.10 -13.43
N GLY A 57 10.68 -12.38 -12.49
CA GLY A 57 12.04 -12.85 -12.79
C GLY A 57 12.92 -11.77 -13.43
N ASN A 58 12.66 -10.49 -13.14
CA ASN A 58 13.33 -9.35 -13.76
C ASN A 58 13.27 -9.38 -15.29
N SER A 59 12.12 -9.81 -15.82
CA SER A 59 11.88 -9.85 -17.27
C SER A 59 12.08 -8.48 -17.91
N SER A 60 12.56 -8.48 -19.15
CA SER A 60 12.82 -7.24 -19.91
C SER A 60 11.55 -6.45 -20.27
N SER A 61 10.38 -7.07 -20.14
CA SER A 61 9.08 -6.43 -20.25
C SER A 61 8.15 -6.95 -19.16
N SER A 62 7.27 -6.08 -18.67
CA SER A 62 6.34 -6.39 -17.59
C SER A 62 4.90 -6.09 -18.02
N PRO A 63 3.97 -7.06 -17.88
CA PRO A 63 2.56 -6.87 -18.25
C PRO A 63 1.84 -5.85 -17.35
N CYS A 64 2.49 -5.39 -16.27
CA CYS A 64 1.97 -4.36 -15.38
C CYS A 64 2.29 -2.93 -15.83
N ILE A 65 3.16 -2.76 -16.84
CA ILE A 65 3.58 -1.45 -17.31
C ILE A 65 2.66 -0.96 -18.42
N LEU A 66 2.21 0.29 -18.29
CA LEU A 66 1.25 0.92 -19.19
C LEU A 66 1.71 0.83 -20.66
N GLY A 67 0.77 0.48 -21.56
CA GLY A 67 1.06 0.23 -22.96
C GLY A 67 1.71 1.41 -23.67
N GLY A 68 2.89 1.17 -24.26
CA GLY A 68 3.67 2.18 -25.00
C GLY A 68 4.82 2.80 -24.20
N TYR A 69 4.98 2.43 -22.92
CA TYR A 69 6.12 2.89 -22.13
C TYR A 69 7.34 1.98 -22.29
N SER A 70 8.52 2.57 -22.38
CA SER A 70 9.80 1.89 -22.24
C SER A 70 10.78 2.78 -21.48
N GLY A 71 11.28 2.26 -20.37
CA GLY A 71 12.25 2.95 -19.53
C GLY A 71 12.66 2.08 -18.34
N TYR A 72 13.01 2.75 -17.25
CA TYR A 72 13.50 2.12 -16.03
C TYR A 72 12.74 2.64 -14.81
N TYR A 73 12.80 1.87 -13.73
CA TYR A 73 12.34 2.23 -12.40
C TYR A 73 13.51 2.02 -11.44
N THR A 74 14.00 3.08 -10.82
CA THR A 74 15.09 3.01 -9.85
C THR A 74 14.53 3.07 -8.43
N TYR A 75 14.90 2.11 -7.60
CA TYR A 75 14.52 2.09 -6.19
C TYR A 75 15.67 1.55 -5.34
N ASN A 76 16.05 2.28 -4.29
CA ASN A 76 17.20 1.95 -3.44
C ASN A 76 18.50 1.67 -4.24
N GLY A 77 18.76 2.49 -5.27
CA GLY A 77 19.94 2.36 -6.12
C GLY A 77 19.95 1.16 -7.08
N VAL A 78 18.84 0.43 -7.19
CA VAL A 78 18.70 -0.69 -8.13
C VAL A 78 17.76 -0.31 -9.27
N ASP A 79 18.23 -0.52 -10.50
CA ASP A 79 17.46 -0.25 -11.72
C ASP A 79 16.68 -1.48 -12.18
N TYR A 80 15.37 -1.30 -12.33
CA TYR A 80 14.46 -2.30 -12.86
C TYR A 80 13.97 -1.88 -14.24
N LYS A 81 14.11 -2.74 -15.24
CA LYS A 81 13.59 -2.45 -16.58
C LYS A 81 12.06 -2.40 -16.54
N ALA A 82 11.51 -1.23 -16.84
CA ALA A 82 10.08 -0.94 -16.84
C ALA A 82 9.63 -0.71 -18.28
N SER A 83 9.27 -1.77 -19.00
CA SER A 83 8.83 -1.68 -20.39
C SER A 83 7.58 -2.51 -20.63
N SER A 84 6.62 -1.97 -21.39
CA SER A 84 5.42 -2.71 -21.76
C SER A 84 5.72 -3.78 -22.82
N PRO A 85 5.09 -4.97 -22.79
CA PRO A 85 5.15 -5.93 -23.88
C PRO A 85 4.61 -5.33 -25.19
N LYS A 86 4.99 -5.91 -26.34
CA LYS A 86 4.46 -5.47 -27.65
C LYS A 86 2.94 -5.56 -27.73
N GLN A 87 2.34 -6.56 -27.07
CA GLN A 87 0.89 -6.75 -26.98
C GLN A 87 0.22 -5.83 -25.93
N GLY A 88 0.99 -4.97 -25.26
CA GLY A 88 0.51 -4.07 -24.21
C GLY A 88 0.42 -4.72 -22.82
N SER A 89 -0.12 -3.94 -21.89
CA SER A 89 -0.36 -4.34 -20.50
C SER A 89 -1.48 -5.39 -20.41
N SER A 90 -1.45 -6.25 -19.39
CA SER A 90 -2.47 -7.28 -19.16
C SER A 90 -2.87 -7.38 -17.69
N LEU A 91 -4.14 -7.04 -17.41
CA LEU A 91 -4.70 -7.07 -16.06
C LEU A 91 -4.54 -8.44 -15.39
N LYS A 92 -4.86 -9.52 -16.12
CA LYS A 92 -4.78 -10.89 -15.60
C LYS A 92 -3.34 -11.28 -15.25
N LYS A 93 -2.38 -11.03 -16.15
CA LYS A 93 -0.97 -11.36 -15.90
C LYS A 93 -0.38 -10.50 -14.79
N CYS A 94 -0.74 -9.22 -14.74
CA CYS A 94 -0.29 -8.31 -13.69
C CYS A 94 -0.85 -8.71 -12.31
N SER A 95 -2.13 -9.06 -12.23
CA SER A 95 -2.74 -9.54 -10.98
C SER A 95 -2.05 -10.80 -10.47
N THR A 96 -1.68 -11.74 -11.35
CA THR A 96 -0.87 -12.91 -10.95
C THR A 96 0.47 -12.51 -10.35
N LEU A 97 1.17 -11.53 -10.95
CA LEU A 97 2.44 -11.03 -10.42
C LEU A 97 2.26 -10.31 -9.07
N ALA A 98 1.21 -9.50 -8.92
CA ALA A 98 0.89 -8.83 -7.67
C ALA A 98 0.59 -9.84 -6.54
N LYS A 99 -0.20 -10.89 -6.81
CA LYS A 99 -0.45 -11.98 -5.85
C LYS A 99 0.83 -12.75 -5.49
N LYS A 100 1.72 -12.95 -6.46
CA LYS A 100 3.02 -13.59 -6.24
C LYS A 100 3.93 -12.70 -5.38
N ALA A 101 4.00 -11.40 -5.65
CA ALA A 101 4.75 -10.42 -4.88
C ALA A 101 4.26 -10.34 -3.42
N LEU A 102 2.93 -10.34 -3.22
CA LEU A 102 2.30 -10.41 -1.91
C LEU A 102 2.53 -11.76 -1.20
N LYS A 103 2.96 -12.80 -1.91
CA LYS A 103 3.12 -14.16 -1.37
C LYS A 103 1.81 -14.64 -0.72
N ILE A 104 0.68 -14.45 -1.41
CA ILE A 104 -0.66 -14.84 -0.92
C ILE A 104 -0.73 -16.34 -0.60
N LYS A 105 0.06 -17.17 -1.29
CA LYS A 105 0.12 -18.62 -1.08
C LYS A 105 1.15 -19.07 -0.04
N ALA A 106 1.78 -18.15 0.70
CA ALA A 106 2.72 -18.51 1.75
C ALA A 106 2.03 -19.36 2.83
N PRO A 107 2.71 -20.37 3.40
CA PRO A 107 2.13 -21.21 4.44
C PRO A 107 1.75 -20.39 5.67
N CYS A 108 0.49 -20.50 6.08
CA CYS A 108 0.00 -19.86 7.30
C CYS A 108 0.17 -20.82 8.48
N LYS A 109 1.04 -20.47 9.43
CA LYS A 109 1.27 -21.25 10.66
C LYS A 109 0.25 -20.95 11.77
N HIS A 110 -0.74 -20.12 11.48
CA HIS A 110 -1.73 -19.62 12.43
C HIS A 110 -3.15 -19.91 11.93
N LYS A 111 -4.16 -19.69 12.78
CA LYS A 111 -5.56 -19.97 12.42
C LYS A 111 -6.06 -19.12 11.23
N LYS A 112 -5.60 -17.87 11.13
CA LYS A 112 -5.86 -16.94 10.03
C LYS A 112 -4.63 -16.08 9.76
N CYS A 113 -4.32 -15.83 8.49
CA CYS A 113 -3.22 -14.97 8.06
C CYS A 113 -3.68 -14.01 6.97
N THR A 114 -2.96 -12.89 6.81
CA THR A 114 -3.04 -12.01 5.63
C THR A 114 -2.22 -12.63 4.48
N PHE A 115 -1.11 -12.00 4.14
CA PHE A 115 -0.18 -12.39 3.09
C PHE A 115 1.21 -12.60 3.67
N GLY A 116 2.06 -13.40 3.02
CA GLY A 116 3.36 -13.77 3.58
C GLY A 116 3.29 -14.62 4.85
N GLY A 117 2.13 -15.21 5.18
CA GLY A 117 1.94 -16.04 6.38
C GLY A 117 1.82 -15.25 7.69
N ILE A 118 1.58 -13.94 7.62
CA ILE A 118 1.47 -13.05 8.78
C ILE A 118 0.11 -13.18 9.45
N TRP A 119 0.09 -13.31 10.78
CA TRP A 119 -1.13 -13.50 11.55
C TRP A 119 -2.10 -12.31 11.44
N MET A 120 -3.39 -12.63 11.25
CA MET A 120 -4.48 -11.66 11.14
C MET A 120 -5.53 -11.87 12.24
N VAL A 121 -6.08 -10.76 12.75
CA VAL A 121 -7.28 -10.76 13.59
C VAL A 121 -8.41 -10.05 12.84
N GLU A 122 -9.45 -10.76 12.44
CA GLU A 122 -10.65 -10.10 11.92
C GLU A 122 -11.31 -9.26 13.02
N VAL A 123 -11.48 -7.97 12.77
CA VAL A 123 -12.34 -7.09 13.57
C VAL A 123 -13.31 -6.39 12.62
N GLY A 124 -14.61 -6.54 12.87
CA GLY A 124 -15.65 -5.87 12.09
C GLY A 124 -15.84 -4.44 12.58
N ILE A 125 -15.10 -3.48 12.03
CA ILE A 125 -15.13 -2.08 12.50
C ILE A 125 -15.18 -1.11 11.30
N ILE A 126 -16.31 -0.39 11.11
CA ILE A 126 -16.44 0.88 10.34
C ILE A 126 -17.62 1.74 10.87
N ASP A 127 -17.39 3.02 11.22
CA ASP A 127 -18.40 4.12 11.18
C ASP A 127 -17.73 5.43 10.66
N PRO A 128 -18.34 6.16 9.69
CA PRO A 128 -17.66 7.16 8.87
C PRO A 128 -18.23 8.59 8.99
N LYS A 129 -17.82 9.38 10.00
CA LYS A 129 -18.19 10.81 10.10
C LYS A 129 -16.97 11.77 10.04
N LYS A 130 -16.67 12.26 8.82
CA LYS A 130 -15.85 13.46 8.43
C LYS A 130 -14.29 13.42 8.49
N PRO A 131 -13.55 14.15 7.62
CA PRO A 131 -13.65 14.42 6.18
C PRO A 131 -12.69 13.49 5.41
N PHE A 132 -13.23 12.74 4.44
CA PHE A 132 -12.69 11.47 3.97
C PHE A 132 -13.15 11.16 2.54
N GLY A 133 -12.41 10.34 1.79
CA GLY A 133 -12.95 9.64 0.63
C GLY A 133 -13.51 8.28 1.04
N ARG A 134 -14.78 7.99 0.71
CA ARG A 134 -15.31 6.62 0.80
C ARG A 134 -14.86 5.85 -0.42
N ALA A 135 -14.15 4.76 -0.22
CA ALA A 135 -13.67 3.90 -1.28
C ALA A 135 -14.15 2.46 -1.06
N LYS A 136 -14.33 1.72 -2.14
CA LYS A 136 -14.59 0.27 -2.13
C LYS A 136 -13.44 -0.42 -2.85
N PRO A 137 -12.93 -1.58 -2.38
CA PRO A 137 -11.87 -2.28 -3.10
C PRO A 137 -12.20 -2.50 -4.59
N ILE A 138 -13.48 -2.74 -4.93
CA ILE A 138 -13.92 -2.90 -6.32
C ILE A 138 -13.68 -1.67 -7.21
N GLN A 139 -13.65 -0.46 -6.65
CA GLN A 139 -13.39 0.75 -7.43
C GLN A 139 -11.95 0.78 -7.97
N TYR A 140 -10.99 0.27 -7.21
CA TYR A 140 -9.60 0.10 -7.67
C TYR A 140 -9.53 -0.89 -8.84
N LEU A 141 -10.31 -1.96 -8.80
CA LEU A 141 -10.41 -2.91 -9.92
C LEU A 141 -11.00 -2.28 -11.18
N TYR A 142 -12.03 -1.44 -11.05
CA TYR A 142 -12.60 -0.72 -12.20
C TYR A 142 -11.63 0.32 -12.77
N ALA A 143 -10.97 1.10 -11.91
CA ALA A 143 -9.93 2.02 -12.32
C ALA A 143 -8.77 1.29 -13.03
N ALA A 144 -8.36 0.13 -12.51
CA ALA A 144 -7.36 -0.70 -13.17
C ALA A 144 -7.83 -1.08 -14.58
N LYS A 145 -9.04 -1.61 -14.74
CA LYS A 145 -9.58 -1.97 -16.07
C LYS A 145 -9.52 -0.81 -17.06
N LEU A 146 -9.86 0.41 -16.63
CA LEU A 146 -9.74 1.61 -17.46
C LEU A 146 -8.28 1.90 -17.85
N ALA A 147 -7.37 1.88 -16.88
CA ALA A 147 -5.95 2.11 -17.11
C ALA A 147 -5.34 1.08 -18.08
N PHE A 148 -5.63 -0.21 -17.92
CA PHE A 148 -5.12 -1.28 -18.79
C PHE A 148 -5.62 -1.18 -20.24
N ASN A 149 -6.76 -0.54 -20.47
CA ASN A 149 -7.33 -0.29 -21.79
C ASN A 149 -6.88 1.04 -22.40
N THR A 150 -6.03 1.80 -21.70
CA THR A 150 -5.56 3.12 -22.14
C THR A 150 -4.06 3.08 -22.46
N LYS A 151 -3.61 3.89 -23.43
CA LYS A 151 -2.18 4.03 -23.76
C LYS A 151 -1.55 5.18 -22.98
N VAL A 152 -0.22 5.16 -22.84
CA VAL A 152 0.54 6.22 -22.13
C VAL A 152 0.18 7.64 -22.61
N LYS A 153 0.01 7.84 -23.92
CA LYS A 153 -0.32 9.16 -24.48
C LYS A 153 -1.70 9.69 -24.08
N ASP A 154 -2.65 8.81 -23.79
CA ASP A 154 -4.05 9.17 -23.55
C ASP A 154 -4.40 9.12 -22.05
N ILE A 155 -3.51 8.61 -21.20
CA ILE A 155 -3.80 8.33 -19.79
C ILE A 155 -4.14 9.59 -18.98
N LYS A 156 -3.55 10.75 -19.32
CA LYS A 156 -3.87 12.02 -18.67
C LYS A 156 -5.30 12.49 -18.96
N SER A 157 -5.95 12.03 -20.03
CA SER A 157 -7.36 12.32 -20.27
C SER A 157 -8.28 11.55 -19.30
N VAL A 158 -7.86 10.35 -18.88
CA VAL A 158 -8.60 9.48 -17.96
C VAL A 158 -8.25 9.80 -16.50
N PHE A 159 -6.99 10.10 -16.23
CA PHE A 159 -6.43 10.40 -14.92
C PHE A 159 -5.68 11.74 -14.96
N PRO A 160 -6.37 12.89 -14.96
CA PRO A 160 -5.74 14.20 -15.17
C PRO A 160 -4.77 14.61 -14.06
N ASN A 161 -4.97 14.09 -12.84
CA ASN A 161 -4.20 14.48 -11.66
C ASN A 161 -3.02 13.54 -11.37
N ILE A 162 -2.70 12.59 -12.27
CA ILE A 162 -1.57 11.69 -12.06
C ILE A 162 -0.23 12.42 -12.28
N ASP A 163 0.70 12.27 -11.34
CA ASP A 163 2.09 12.70 -11.50
C ASP A 163 2.73 11.96 -12.68
N GLU A 164 3.44 12.69 -13.54
CA GLU A 164 4.05 12.14 -14.75
C GLU A 164 4.98 10.95 -14.48
N ARG A 165 5.69 10.96 -13.35
CA ARG A 165 6.60 9.88 -12.94
C ARG A 165 5.86 8.59 -12.61
N ASN A 166 4.57 8.69 -12.28
CA ASN A 166 3.72 7.56 -11.90
C ASN A 166 2.88 7.03 -13.06
N ILE A 167 2.74 7.78 -14.16
CA ILE A 167 2.02 7.37 -15.36
C ILE A 167 2.36 5.94 -15.81
N PRO A 168 3.65 5.54 -15.92
CA PRO A 168 3.99 4.19 -16.40
C PRO A 168 3.49 3.06 -15.49
N PHE A 169 3.26 3.38 -14.22
CA PHE A 169 3.01 2.42 -13.15
C PHE A 169 1.55 2.39 -12.69
N ILE A 170 0.68 3.25 -13.21
CA ILE A 170 -0.72 3.33 -12.79
C ILE A 170 -1.46 1.98 -12.87
N CYS A 171 -1.20 1.19 -13.93
CA CYS A 171 -1.73 -0.16 -14.07
C CYS A 171 -1.26 -1.09 -12.95
N MET A 172 0.03 -1.02 -12.62
CA MET A 172 0.64 -1.81 -11.56
C MET A 172 0.09 -1.40 -10.19
N ASP A 173 0.00 -0.11 -9.93
CA ASP A 173 -0.40 0.47 -8.66
C ASP A 173 -1.85 0.12 -8.32
N LEU A 174 -2.79 0.34 -9.26
CA LEU A 174 -4.21 0.05 -9.04
C LEU A 174 -4.49 -1.45 -8.83
N VAL A 175 -3.76 -2.31 -9.55
CA VAL A 175 -3.85 -3.77 -9.35
C VAL A 175 -3.26 -4.16 -8.03
N TYR A 176 -2.13 -3.58 -7.65
CA TYR A 176 -1.49 -3.83 -6.37
C TYR A 176 -2.40 -3.44 -5.22
N GLU A 177 -2.99 -2.24 -5.24
CA GLU A 177 -3.92 -1.76 -4.22
C GLU A 177 -5.16 -2.66 -4.12
N TYR A 178 -5.79 -3.02 -5.24
CA TYR A 178 -6.90 -3.97 -5.25
C TYR A 178 -6.51 -5.32 -4.63
N THR A 179 -5.37 -5.88 -5.07
CA THR A 179 -4.91 -7.20 -4.61
C THR A 179 -4.55 -7.16 -3.13
N LEU A 180 -3.90 -6.09 -2.66
CA LEU A 180 -3.54 -5.90 -1.26
C LEU A 180 -4.79 -5.82 -0.37
N LEU A 181 -5.81 -5.05 -0.80
CA LEU A 181 -7.05 -4.89 -0.04
C LEU A 181 -7.90 -6.16 -0.04
N ALA A 182 -8.19 -6.70 -1.22
CA ALA A 182 -9.12 -7.81 -1.38
C ALA A 182 -8.47 -9.17 -1.08
N ASP A 183 -7.32 -9.49 -1.70
CA ASP A 183 -6.66 -10.78 -1.50
C ASP A 183 -5.74 -10.78 -0.26
N GLY A 184 -5.06 -9.66 0.03
CA GLY A 184 -4.10 -9.57 1.13
C GLY A 184 -4.75 -9.38 2.49
N PHE A 185 -5.61 -8.36 2.63
CA PHE A 185 -6.34 -8.05 3.87
C PHE A 185 -7.73 -8.69 3.93
N GLY A 186 -8.17 -9.40 2.89
CA GLY A 186 -9.47 -10.08 2.91
C GLY A 186 -10.67 -9.12 2.99
N LEU A 187 -10.51 -7.85 2.59
CA LEU A 187 -11.61 -6.89 2.62
C LEU A 187 -12.68 -7.28 1.61
N ASN A 188 -13.94 -7.21 2.04
CA ASN A 188 -15.07 -7.42 1.15
C ASN A 188 -15.09 -6.34 0.05
N MET A 189 -15.26 -6.77 -1.21
CA MET A 189 -15.11 -5.92 -2.39
C MET A 189 -16.08 -4.75 -2.46
N VAL A 190 -17.27 -4.87 -1.85
CA VAL A 190 -18.33 -3.85 -1.87
C VAL A 190 -18.42 -3.05 -0.57
N SER A 191 -17.72 -3.50 0.47
CA SER A 191 -17.67 -2.79 1.73
C SER A 191 -16.89 -1.49 1.57
N GLU A 192 -17.48 -0.40 2.05
CA GLU A 192 -16.84 0.91 2.04
C GLU A 192 -15.77 0.95 3.10
N PHE A 193 -14.61 1.50 2.79
CA PHE A 193 -13.62 1.92 3.76
C PHE A 193 -13.29 3.38 3.54
N ILE A 194 -12.69 3.98 4.56
CA ILE A 194 -12.25 5.35 4.53
C ILE A 194 -10.80 5.41 4.05
N ALA A 195 -10.55 6.19 3.00
CA ALA A 195 -9.21 6.62 2.61
C ALA A 195 -8.98 8.07 3.06
N ARG A 196 -7.86 8.31 3.73
CA ARG A 196 -7.36 9.67 4.05
C ARG A 196 -6.01 9.88 3.36
N GLY A 197 -5.89 10.96 2.61
CA GLY A 197 -4.61 11.55 2.26
C GLY A 197 -4.45 12.84 3.06
N GLN A 198 -3.44 12.93 3.92
CA GLN A 198 -3.13 14.17 4.64
C GLN A 198 -1.67 14.52 4.37
N CYS A 199 -1.46 15.61 3.65
CA CYS A 199 -0.14 16.19 3.46
C CYS A 199 0.04 17.23 4.58
N SER A 200 0.76 16.88 5.64
CA SER A 200 1.04 17.84 6.72
C SER A 200 2.20 18.74 6.30
N LYS A 201 1.91 20.01 5.97
CA LYS A 201 2.91 21.06 5.95
C LYS A 201 3.22 21.45 7.39
N TRP A 202 4.26 20.85 7.97
CA TRP A 202 4.86 21.40 9.18
C TRP A 202 5.83 22.51 8.79
N TRP A 203 5.42 23.75 9.04
CA TRP A 203 6.28 24.92 8.95
C TRP A 203 7.15 24.96 10.22
N PHE A 204 8.19 24.12 10.28
CA PHE A 204 9.27 24.36 11.24
C PHE A 204 10.16 25.46 10.66
N GLY A 205 10.23 26.60 11.35
CA GLY A 205 11.07 27.72 11.00
C GLY A 205 12.54 27.30 10.87
N LEU A 206 13.01 27.14 9.64
CA LEU A 206 14.42 26.95 9.34
C LEU A 206 15.13 28.31 9.48
N LYS A 207 16.12 28.39 10.39
CA LYS A 207 17.15 29.43 10.31
C LYS A 207 17.80 29.34 8.92
N LYS A 208 17.96 30.48 8.25
CA LYS A 208 18.58 30.60 6.92
C LYS A 208 19.96 29.92 6.91
N GLY A 209 20.19 29.00 5.97
CA GLY A 209 21.54 28.55 5.60
C GLY A 209 21.80 27.06 5.38
N VAL A 210 20.81 26.15 5.48
CA VAL A 210 21.05 24.71 5.24
C VAL A 210 20.70 24.32 3.80
N ASN A 211 21.67 23.74 3.10
CA ASN A 211 21.54 23.27 1.72
C ASN A 211 20.60 22.04 1.63
N ARG A 212 19.70 22.05 0.65
CA ARG A 212 18.53 21.14 0.58
C ARG A 212 18.88 19.68 0.25
N ASP A 213 20.11 19.43 -0.20
CA ASP A 213 20.59 18.12 -0.66
C ASP A 213 21.22 17.24 0.44
N GLN A 214 21.30 17.72 1.70
CA GLN A 214 21.97 17.00 2.79
C GLN A 214 21.08 16.60 3.98
N LEU A 215 19.77 16.88 3.94
CA LEU A 215 18.84 16.40 4.97
C LEU A 215 18.35 14.99 4.60
N GLY A 216 19.10 13.99 5.07
CA GLY A 216 18.58 12.62 5.17
C GLY A 216 17.26 12.63 5.95
N SER A 217 16.24 12.00 5.38
CA SER A 217 14.87 12.00 5.88
C SER A 217 14.76 11.39 7.27
N VAL A 218 14.88 12.19 8.33
CA VAL A 218 14.45 11.79 9.68
C VAL A 218 12.93 11.93 9.71
N MET A 219 12.23 10.80 9.55
CA MET A 219 10.77 10.71 9.69
C MET A 219 10.41 10.81 11.17
N THR A 220 9.96 11.98 11.63
CA THR A 220 9.31 12.13 12.93
C THR A 220 7.82 11.84 12.82
N TYR A 221 7.32 10.94 13.65
CA TYR A 221 5.91 10.55 13.74
C TYR A 221 5.18 11.47 14.72
N GLU A 222 4.11 12.11 14.30
CA GLU A 222 3.19 12.80 15.21
C GLU A 222 1.82 12.12 15.21
N VAL A 223 1.38 11.79 16.42
CA VAL A 223 0.08 11.23 16.73
C VAL A 223 -0.81 12.36 17.19
N VAL A 224 -1.83 12.72 16.40
CA VAL A 224 -2.90 13.61 16.86
C VAL A 224 -4.26 13.07 16.46
N GLY A 225 -5.08 12.71 17.46
CA GLY A 225 -6.54 12.75 17.38
C GLY A 225 -7.25 11.45 16.98
N ILE A 226 -7.92 10.84 17.98
CA ILE A 226 -8.69 9.60 17.94
C ILE A 226 -9.98 9.80 17.12
N GLN A 227 -10.11 9.06 16.01
CA GLN A 227 -11.37 8.40 15.64
C GLN A 227 -11.02 7.17 14.81
N VAL A 228 -11.23 6.00 15.42
CA VAL A 228 -10.87 4.64 15.02
C VAL A 228 -10.80 4.47 13.49
N GLY A 229 -9.59 4.46 12.94
CA GLY A 229 -9.36 4.50 11.49
C GLY A 229 -8.20 3.62 11.09
N VAL A 230 -8.44 2.77 10.09
CA VAL A 230 -7.41 2.00 9.40
C VAL A 230 -6.41 2.98 8.76
N ILE A 231 -5.16 2.96 9.20
CA ILE A 231 -4.11 3.82 8.62
C ILE A 231 -3.51 3.09 7.42
N PHE A 232 -3.88 3.53 6.21
CA PHE A 232 -3.09 3.28 5.01
C PHE A 232 -2.07 4.41 4.85
N MET A 233 -0.78 4.08 4.94
CA MET A 233 0.28 4.99 4.54
C MET A 233 0.33 5.00 3.01
N ILE A 234 -0.40 5.92 2.38
CA ILE A 234 -0.21 6.27 0.97
C ILE A 234 0.91 7.31 0.92
N PRO A 235 1.97 7.11 0.12
CA PRO A 235 3.00 8.14 -0.02
C PRO A 235 2.38 9.41 -0.60
N CYS A 236 2.46 10.52 0.14
CA CYS A 236 2.15 11.83 -0.41
C CYS A 236 3.24 12.18 -1.43
N VAL A 237 2.81 12.58 -2.63
CA VAL A 237 3.67 13.22 -3.62
C VAL A 237 4.16 14.54 -3.00
N PRO A 238 5.47 14.87 -3.07
CA PRO A 238 5.94 16.19 -2.66
C PRO A 238 5.26 17.26 -3.52
N CYS A 239 4.63 18.24 -2.86
CA CYS A 239 4.07 19.43 -3.52
C CYS A 239 5.15 20.23 -4.26
#